data_AF-A0A7J9B5U9-F1
#
_entry.id   AF-A0A7J9B5U9-F1
#
_cell.length_a   1.000
_cell.length_b   1.000
_cell.length_c   1.000
_cell.angle_alpha   90.00
_cell.angle_beta   90.00
_cell.angle_gamma   90.00
#
_symmetry.space_group_name_H-M   'P 1'
#
loop_
_entity.id
_entity.type
_entity.pdbx_description
1 polymer ?
#
loop_
_entity_poly.entity_id
_entity_poly.type
_entity_poly.pdbx_seq_one_letter_code
_entity_poly.pdbx_strand_id
1 'polypeptide(L)'
;MENKSNMTTTPLLAFTRNMIGEIENRSTYVSAIKSDVEKQKEFINFLISEVQSATFKDITDVEGFVKWLDGELSSLVDERAVLKHFPQWPERKADAMREAAFSYRDLKNLEAEVTSFKVNPKESFNSELKKMQALQDRRACIN
;
A
#
# COMPACT_ATOMS: atom_id res chain seq x y z
N MET A 1 33.14 -48.80 -16.63
CA MET A 1 33.32 -47.53 -15.89
C MET A 1 32.29 -46.54 -16.40
N GLU A 2 31.58 -45.92 -15.45
CA GLU A 2 30.95 -44.59 -15.51
C GLU A 2 29.66 -44.37 -16.33
N ASN A 3 28.53 -44.53 -15.61
CA ASN A 3 27.45 -43.57 -15.35
C ASN A 3 27.15 -42.45 -16.38
N LYS A 4 25.89 -42.38 -16.82
CA LYS A 4 25.21 -41.09 -17.01
C LYS A 4 23.70 -41.21 -16.79
N SER A 5 23.34 -41.14 -15.50
CA SER A 5 22.03 -40.74 -15.00
C SER A 5 21.43 -39.59 -15.81
N ASN A 6 20.27 -39.79 -16.44
CA ASN A 6 19.42 -38.71 -16.98
C ASN A 6 18.03 -39.28 -17.27
N MET A 7 17.17 -39.44 -16.26
CA MET A 7 15.71 -39.55 -16.45
C MET A 7 14.98 -39.58 -15.11
N THR A 8 14.91 -38.46 -14.38
CA THR A 8 13.97 -38.36 -13.23
C THR A 8 13.62 -36.96 -12.75
N THR A 9 14.03 -35.88 -13.43
CA THR A 9 13.79 -34.52 -12.90
C THR A 9 12.47 -33.89 -13.36
N THR A 10 11.92 -34.33 -14.50
CA THR A 10 10.72 -33.72 -15.09
C THR A 10 9.38 -34.04 -14.40
N PRO A 11 9.11 -35.29 -13.92
CA PRO A 11 7.84 -35.60 -13.26
C PRO A 11 7.74 -34.95 -11.88
N LEU A 12 8.83 -34.97 -11.11
CA LEU A 12 8.89 -34.45 -9.74
C LEU A 12 8.55 -32.95 -9.67
N LEU A 13 9.01 -32.16 -10.64
CA LEU A 13 8.68 -30.73 -10.74
C LEU A 13 7.21 -30.48 -11.12
N ALA A 14 6.61 -31.34 -11.93
CA ALA A 14 5.19 -31.25 -12.28
C ALA A 14 4.30 -31.65 -11.08
N PHE A 15 4.68 -32.69 -10.33
CA PHE A 15 3.99 -33.11 -9.11
C PHE A 15 4.11 -32.10 -7.97
N THR A 16 5.27 -31.49 -7.75
CA THR A 16 5.43 -30.43 -6.74
C THR A 16 4.66 -29.16 -7.12
N ARG A 17 4.64 -28.77 -8.41
CA ARG A 17 3.82 -27.64 -8.89
C ARG A 17 2.33 -27.90 -8.75
N ASN A 18 1.86 -29.13 -8.98
CA ASN A 18 0.47 -29.53 -8.69
C ASN A 18 0.19 -29.55 -7.19
N MET A 19 1.08 -30.07 -6.35
CA MET A 19 0.92 -30.04 -4.90
C MET A 19 0.84 -28.60 -4.36
N ILE A 20 1.69 -27.70 -4.83
CA ILE A 20 1.72 -26.29 -4.42
C ILE A 20 0.43 -25.59 -4.87
N GLY A 21 0.00 -25.79 -6.12
CA GLY A 21 -1.26 -25.26 -6.63
C GLY A 21 -2.47 -25.82 -5.89
N GLU A 22 -2.45 -27.10 -5.50
CA GLU A 22 -3.51 -27.71 -4.69
C GLU A 22 -3.54 -27.18 -3.24
N ILE A 23 -2.39 -26.94 -2.61
CA ILE A 23 -2.29 -26.37 -1.26
C ILE A 23 -2.77 -24.91 -1.26
N GLU A 24 -2.36 -24.10 -2.25
CA GLU A 24 -2.86 -22.74 -2.43
C GLU A 24 -4.38 -22.74 -2.68
N ASN A 25 -4.88 -23.58 -3.59
CA ASN A 25 -6.29 -23.61 -3.96
C ASN A 25 -7.22 -24.18 -2.86
N ARG A 26 -6.68 -24.93 -1.89
CA ARG A 26 -7.40 -25.42 -0.70
C ARG A 26 -7.19 -24.55 0.55
N SER A 27 -6.33 -23.54 0.48
CA SER A 27 -6.10 -22.67 1.64
C SER A 27 -7.36 -21.88 1.97
N THR A 28 -7.70 -21.82 3.27
CA THR A 28 -8.78 -21.00 3.81
C THR A 28 -8.64 -19.54 3.37
N TYR A 29 -7.40 -19.06 3.26
CA TYR A 29 -7.09 -17.69 2.81
C TYR A 29 -7.48 -17.45 1.35
N VAL A 30 -7.10 -18.34 0.41
CA VAL A 30 -7.47 -18.21 -1.01
C VAL A 30 -8.97 -18.36 -1.20
N SER A 31 -9.62 -19.22 -0.41
CA SER A 31 -11.09 -19.36 -0.42
C SER A 31 -11.80 -18.11 0.10
N ALA A 32 -11.26 -17.47 1.13
CA ALA A 32 -11.79 -16.22 1.66
C ALA A 32 -11.67 -15.08 0.64
N ILE A 33 -10.53 -14.97 -0.07
CA ILE A 33 -10.35 -14.01 -1.16
C ILE A 33 -11.39 -14.22 -2.26
N LYS A 34 -11.57 -15.46 -2.74
CA LYS A 34 -12.57 -15.75 -3.78
C LYS A 34 -13.99 -15.42 -3.32
N SER A 35 -14.33 -15.74 -2.07
CA SER A 35 -15.60 -15.38 -1.46
C SER A 35 -15.81 -13.86 -1.42
N ASP A 36 -14.79 -13.08 -1.05
CA ASP A 36 -14.87 -11.62 -1.05
C ASP A 36 -15.02 -11.06 -2.46
N VAL A 37 -14.28 -11.58 -3.44
CA VAL A 37 -14.40 -11.18 -4.86
C VAL A 37 -15.83 -11.40 -5.37
N GLU A 38 -16.47 -12.52 -5.01
CA GLU A 38 -17.84 -12.81 -5.43
C GLU A 38 -18.88 -11.96 -4.69
N LYS A 39 -18.78 -11.85 -3.37
CA LYS A 39 -19.79 -11.18 -2.53
C LYS A 39 -19.71 -9.66 -2.59
N GLN A 40 -18.51 -9.12 -2.72
CA GLN A 40 -18.26 -7.68 -2.66
C GLN A 40 -18.14 -7.05 -4.06
N LYS A 41 -18.50 -7.78 -5.12
CA LYS A 41 -18.36 -7.30 -6.49
C LYS A 41 -19.06 -5.95 -6.73
N GLU A 42 -20.29 -5.80 -6.25
CA GLU A 42 -21.06 -4.55 -6.40
C GLU A 42 -20.43 -3.41 -5.62
N PHE A 43 -19.95 -3.69 -4.41
CA PHE A 43 -19.23 -2.74 -3.57
C PHE A 43 -17.93 -2.25 -4.22
N ILE A 44 -17.10 -3.17 -4.74
CA ILE A 44 -15.88 -2.79 -5.45
C ILE A 44 -16.20 -2.00 -6.73
N ASN A 45 -17.23 -2.36 -7.48
CA ASN A 45 -17.66 -1.57 -8.64
C ASN A 45 -18.10 -0.16 -8.26
N PHE A 46 -18.75 0.00 -7.11
CA PHE A 46 -19.06 1.32 -6.55
C PHE A 46 -17.77 2.10 -6.22
N LEU A 47 -16.82 1.50 -5.50
CA LEU A 47 -15.53 2.12 -5.20
C LEU A 47 -14.76 2.51 -6.47
N ILE A 48 -14.81 1.67 -7.51
CA ILE A 48 -14.20 1.97 -8.82
C ILE A 48 -14.79 3.25 -9.41
N SER A 49 -16.12 3.38 -9.41
CA SER A 49 -16.81 4.58 -9.91
C SER A 49 -16.43 5.82 -9.09
N GLU A 50 -16.38 5.70 -7.77
CA GLU A 50 -15.98 6.79 -6.88
C GLU A 50 -14.54 7.23 -7.16
N VAL A 51 -13.58 6.30 -7.23
CA VAL A 51 -12.18 6.64 -7.53
C VAL A 51 -12.04 7.21 -8.95
N GLN A 52 -12.76 6.70 -9.94
CA GLN A 52 -12.71 7.23 -11.31
C GLN A 52 -13.29 8.66 -11.42
N SER A 53 -14.40 8.93 -10.74
CA SER A 53 -15.06 10.24 -10.75
C SER A 53 -14.39 11.25 -9.82
N ALA A 54 -13.63 10.79 -8.82
CA ALA A 54 -12.94 11.62 -7.85
C ALA A 54 -12.06 12.68 -8.53
N THR A 55 -12.44 13.93 -8.35
CA THR A 55 -11.72 15.10 -8.84
C THR A 55 -11.76 16.16 -7.74
N PHE A 56 -10.60 16.44 -7.16
CA PHE A 56 -10.48 17.32 -6.01
C PHE A 56 -9.71 18.58 -6.39
N LYS A 57 -10.09 19.71 -5.78
CA LYS A 57 -9.38 20.99 -5.93
C LYS A 57 -8.40 21.23 -4.78
N ASP A 58 -8.70 20.67 -3.61
CA ASP A 58 -7.88 20.79 -2.41
C ASP A 58 -7.28 19.43 -2.03
N ILE A 59 -6.03 19.44 -1.57
CA ILE A 59 -5.31 18.23 -1.12
C ILE A 59 -5.88 17.69 0.20
N THR A 60 -6.54 18.53 0.99
CA THR A 60 -7.28 18.13 2.20
C THR A 60 -8.46 17.24 1.85
N ASP A 61 -9.14 17.52 0.73
CA ASP A 61 -10.23 16.67 0.23
C ASP A 61 -9.68 15.32 -0.26
N VAL A 62 -8.51 15.31 -0.90
CA VAL A 62 -7.80 14.08 -1.28
C VAL A 62 -7.47 13.25 -0.04
N GLU A 63 -6.93 13.87 1.02
CA GLU A 63 -6.63 13.19 2.29
C GLU A 63 -7.90 12.57 2.90
N GLY A 64 -9.01 13.33 2.92
CA GLY A 64 -10.29 12.85 3.42
C GLY A 64 -10.84 11.67 2.60
N PHE A 65 -10.76 11.78 1.27
CA PHE A 65 -11.18 10.72 0.37
C PHE A 65 -10.34 9.45 0.51
N VAL A 66 -9.01 9.57 0.57
CA VAL A 66 -8.12 8.43 0.78
C VAL A 66 -8.41 7.75 2.11
N LYS A 67 -8.63 8.52 3.18
CA LYS A 67 -8.98 7.96 4.49
C LYS A 67 -10.30 7.18 4.44
N TRP A 68 -11.30 7.69 3.73
CA TRP A 68 -12.55 6.97 3.50
C TRP A 68 -12.31 5.69 2.68
N LEU A 69 -11.61 5.81 1.55
CA LEU A 69 -11.33 4.70 0.64
C LEU A 69 -10.58 3.56 1.33
N ASP A 70 -9.55 3.87 2.11
CA ASP A 70 -8.80 2.88 2.88
C ASP A 70 -9.66 2.24 3.98
N GLY A 71 -10.60 3.00 4.55
CA GLY A 71 -11.59 2.49 5.49
C GLY A 71 -12.53 1.47 4.83
N GLU A 72 -13.06 1.79 3.65
CA GLU A 72 -13.90 0.89 2.87
C GLU A 72 -13.15 -0.39 2.45
N LEU A 73 -11.91 -0.25 1.99
CA LEU A 73 -11.07 -1.37 1.56
C LEU A 73 -10.54 -2.23 2.72
N SER A 74 -10.50 -1.69 3.95
CA SER A 74 -10.13 -2.46 5.14
C SER A 74 -11.10 -3.60 5.47
N SER A 75 -12.30 -3.59 4.89
CA SER A 75 -13.28 -4.67 5.03
C SER A 75 -12.90 -5.93 4.24
N LEU A 76 -11.93 -5.83 3.33
CA LEU A 76 -11.44 -6.95 2.52
C LEU A 76 -10.42 -7.79 3.28
N VAL A 77 -10.45 -9.11 3.08
CA VAL A 77 -9.46 -10.02 3.68
C VAL A 77 -8.04 -9.70 3.23
N ASP A 78 -7.87 -9.35 1.96
CA ASP A 78 -6.62 -8.85 1.40
C ASP A 78 -6.94 -7.93 0.23
N GLU A 79 -6.78 -6.62 0.44
CA GLU A 79 -7.08 -5.59 -0.55
C GLU A 79 -6.40 -5.89 -1.89
N ARG A 80 -5.09 -6.13 -1.90
CA ARG A 80 -4.31 -6.26 -3.13
C ARG A 80 -4.68 -7.54 -3.88
N ALA A 81 -4.91 -8.63 -3.16
CA ALA A 81 -5.30 -9.89 -3.77
C ALA A 81 -6.73 -9.85 -4.32
N VAL A 82 -7.67 -9.23 -3.59
CA VAL A 82 -9.06 -9.07 -4.04
C VAL A 82 -9.12 -8.13 -5.25
N LEU A 83 -8.54 -6.94 -5.17
CA LEU A 83 -8.59 -5.93 -6.24
C LEU A 83 -7.93 -6.39 -7.54
N LYS A 84 -6.95 -7.30 -7.49
CA LYS A 84 -6.35 -7.92 -8.69
C LYS A 84 -7.38 -8.66 -9.57
N HIS A 85 -8.49 -9.11 -9.01
CA HIS A 85 -9.57 -9.77 -9.75
C HIS A 85 -10.50 -8.78 -10.47
N PHE A 86 -10.34 -7.47 -10.24
CA PHE A 86 -11.15 -6.40 -10.81
C PHE A 86 -10.31 -5.58 -11.81
N PRO A 87 -10.34 -5.90 -13.12
CA PRO A 87 -9.49 -5.25 -14.11
C PRO A 87 -9.81 -3.77 -14.34
N GLN A 88 -10.97 -3.30 -13.88
CA GLN A 88 -11.40 -1.90 -13.97
C GLN A 88 -10.94 -1.08 -12.75
N TRP A 89 -10.26 -1.70 -11.78
CA TRP A 89 -9.72 -0.99 -10.63
C TRP A 89 -8.72 0.08 -11.07
N PRO A 90 -8.96 1.36 -10.76
CA PRO A 90 -8.09 2.46 -11.18
C PRO A 90 -6.85 2.56 -10.26
N GLU A 91 -6.04 1.50 -10.21
CA GLU A 91 -4.89 1.31 -9.32
C GLU A 91 -3.97 2.54 -9.33
N ARG A 92 -3.53 2.99 -10.51
CA ARG A 92 -2.65 4.15 -10.65
C ARG A 92 -3.21 5.43 -10.03
N LYS A 93 -4.53 5.63 -10.13
CA LYS A 93 -5.18 6.84 -9.60
C LYS A 93 -5.33 6.74 -8.08
N ALA A 94 -5.75 5.57 -7.58
CA ALA A 94 -5.82 5.31 -6.14
C ALA A 94 -4.45 5.46 -5.47
N ASP A 95 -3.41 4.87 -6.06
CA ASP A 95 -2.04 4.94 -5.54
C ASP A 95 -1.50 6.38 -5.57
N ALA A 96 -1.68 7.11 -6.68
CA ALA A 96 -1.29 8.51 -6.76
C ALA A 96 -2.01 9.39 -5.71
N MET A 97 -3.30 9.12 -5.43
CA MET A 97 -4.03 9.82 -4.37
C MET A 97 -3.48 9.48 -2.98
N ARG A 98 -3.17 8.21 -2.72
CA ARG A 98 -2.56 7.78 -1.46
C ARG A 98 -1.19 8.40 -1.24
N GLU A 99 -0.34 8.38 -2.27
CA GLU A 99 0.98 9.03 -2.23
C GLU A 99 0.82 10.52 -1.94
N ALA A 100 -0.07 11.22 -2.66
CA ALA A 100 -0.31 12.65 -2.45
C ALA A 100 -0.82 12.94 -1.02
N ALA A 101 -1.77 12.15 -0.52
CA ALA A 101 -2.29 12.30 0.84
C ALA A 101 -1.21 12.04 1.90
N PHE A 102 -0.37 11.03 1.70
CA PHE A 102 0.74 10.71 2.60
C PHE A 102 1.78 11.84 2.61
N SER A 103 2.25 12.28 1.44
CA SER A 103 3.20 13.39 1.32
C SER A 103 2.64 14.68 1.93
N TYR A 104 1.35 14.96 1.75
CA TYR A 104 0.71 16.12 2.37
C TYR A 104 0.69 16.06 3.90
N ARG A 105 0.38 14.89 4.46
CA ARG A 105 0.41 14.68 5.91
C ARG A 105 1.82 14.85 6.48
N ASP A 106 2.82 14.33 5.79
CA ASP A 106 4.23 14.50 6.17
C ASP A 106 4.65 15.98 6.16
N LEU A 107 4.23 16.73 5.14
CA LEU A 107 4.44 18.17 5.07
C LEU A 107 3.75 18.92 6.21
N LYS A 108 2.49 18.60 6.53
CA LYS A 108 1.76 19.18 7.66
C LYS A 108 2.47 18.90 9.00
N ASN A 109 2.94 17.68 9.20
CA ASN A 109 3.66 17.30 10.41
C ASN A 109 4.97 18.08 10.51
N LEU A 110 5.73 18.19 9.41
CA LEU A 110 6.97 18.97 9.37
C LEU A 110 6.71 20.46 9.65
N GLU A 111 5.65 21.04 9.05
CA GLU A 111 5.25 22.43 9.32
C GLU A 111 4.94 22.64 10.81
N ALA A 112 4.21 21.71 11.43
CA ALA A 112 3.90 21.77 12.86
C ALA A 112 5.16 21.66 13.74
N GLU A 113 6.10 20.77 13.40
CA GLU A 113 7.38 20.62 14.08
C GLU A 113 8.24 21.89 13.96
N VAL A 114 8.33 22.49 12.76
CA VAL A 114 9.07 23.74 12.53
C VAL A 114 8.42 24.92 13.25
N THR A 115 7.10 25.03 13.23
CA THR A 115 6.37 26.14 13.86
C THR A 115 6.43 26.06 15.38
N SER A 116 6.44 24.85 15.94
CA SER A 116 6.57 24.61 17.39
C SER A 116 8.02 24.65 17.88
N PHE A 117 9.00 24.68 16.96
CA PHE A 117 10.41 24.71 17.32
C PHE A 117 10.75 25.96 18.13
N LYS A 118 11.21 25.74 19.36
CA LYS A 118 11.73 26.79 20.24
C LYS A 118 13.10 26.39 20.73
N VAL A 119 14.07 27.28 20.56
CA VAL A 119 15.42 27.10 21.08
C VAL A 119 15.32 26.96 22.59
N ASN A 120 15.73 25.81 23.10
CA ASN A 120 15.77 25.58 24.54
C ASN A 120 17.09 26.14 25.11
N PRO A 121 17.06 27.21 25.94
CA PRO A 121 18.28 27.79 26.49
C PRO A 121 19.03 26.87 27.47
N LYS A 122 18.42 25.74 27.87
CA LYS A 122 19.06 24.71 28.71
C LYS A 122 19.86 23.68 27.91
N GLU A 123 19.62 23.60 26.60
CA GLU A 123 20.33 22.68 25.70
C GLU A 123 21.61 23.34 25.16
N SER A 124 22.61 22.53 24.84
CA SER A 124 23.81 23.06 24.19
C SER A 124 23.49 23.57 22.79
N PHE A 125 24.17 24.65 22.36
CA PHE A 125 24.01 25.21 21.03
C PHE A 125 24.21 24.17 19.89
N ASN A 126 25.16 23.26 20.06
CA ASN A 126 25.38 22.16 19.11
C ASN A 126 24.21 21.16 19.04
N SER A 127 23.50 20.94 20.15
CA SER A 127 22.30 20.09 20.18
C SER A 127 21.16 20.73 19.39
N GLU A 128 20.93 22.03 19.61
CA GLU A 128 19.91 22.80 18.90
C GLU A 128 20.21 22.90 17.39
N LEU A 129 21.48 23.13 17.01
CA LEU A 129 21.91 23.10 15.61
C LEU A 129 21.66 21.73 14.94
N LYS A 130 21.94 20.63 15.63
CA LYS A 130 21.65 19.28 15.10
C LYS A 130 20.15 19.07 14.87
N LYS A 131 19.29 19.57 15.76
CA LYS A 131 17.83 19.49 15.59
C LYS A 131 17.38 20.31 14.38
N MET A 132 17.90 21.53 14.22
CA MET A 132 17.62 22.36 13.03
C MET A 132 18.08 21.67 11.73
N GLN A 133 19.28 21.10 11.72
CA GLN A 133 19.80 20.36 10.57
C GLN A 133 18.93 19.14 10.24
N ALA A 134 18.51 18.37 11.24
CA ALA A 134 17.65 17.21 11.03
C ALA A 134 16.29 17.59 10.40
N LEU A 135 15.71 18.73 10.79
CA LEU A 135 14.49 19.25 10.16
C LEU A 135 14.73 19.65 8.70
N GLN A 136 15.89 20.25 8.41
CA GLN A 136 16.26 20.63 7.04
C GLN A 136 16.51 19.40 6.15
N ASP A 137 17.18 18.37 6.67
CA ASP A 137 17.46 17.14 5.95
C ASP A 137 16.16 16.38 5.66
N ARG A 138 15.22 16.32 6.62
CA ARG A 138 13.90 15.71 6.41
C ARG A 138 13.11 16.41 5.30
N ARG A 139 13.15 17.74 5.21
CA ARG A 139 12.55 18.48 4.10
C ARG A 139 13.14 18.04 2.75
N ALA A 140 14.46 17.82 2.69
CA ALA A 140 15.13 17.44 1.45
C ALA A 140 14.72 16.04 0.93
N CYS A 141 14.26 15.16 1.81
CA CYS A 141 13.80 13.81 1.46
C CYS A 141 12.35 13.72 0.96
N ILE A 142 11.58 14.83 0.99
CA ILE A 142 10.16 14.84 0.57
C ILE A 142 10.00 15.05 -0.95
N ASN A 143 11.10 15.22 -1.70
CA ASN A 143 11.13 15.42 -3.16
C ASN A 143 11.73 14.22 -3.92
#